data_AF-A0A9X3XBJ7-F1
#
_entry.id   AF-A0A9X3XBJ7-F1
#
_cell.length_a   1.000
_cell.length_b   1.000
_cell.length_c   1.000
_cell.angle_alpha   90.00
_cell.angle_beta   90.00
_cell.angle_gamma   90.00
#
_symmetry.space_group_name_H-M   'P 1'
#
loop_
_entity.id
_entity.type
_entity.pdbx_description
1 polymer ?
#
loop_
_entity_poly.entity_id
_entity_poly.type
_entity_poly.pdbx_seq_one_letter_code
_entity_poly.pdbx_strand_id
1 'polypeptide(L)'
;MGNLKDISTARMVRITEAWLDPARDRPTIEALPSGPTLIGKIEAAHAGLLSTQKKDLSTSKELATLSDKQAVADKRHDRKIRASWFVLTGFAEAADDPKDAEAILAARDELLPNGLSATKESYHDEAGAVELTDARISEKTRALLKKLPVPGGKLWNVAEAWFEAGRELGQLEDQKEKLTIAVGATGPSKMDALKARNFWIKVARHVETTLELESASEQIVSAILGPLHAAEKETTRRVPSSELLGNDAAVQPAAPA
;
A
#
# COMPACT_ATOMS: atom_id res chain seq x y z
N MET A 1 -1.76 -34.19 7.81
CA MET A 1 -1.96 -33.82 6.38
C MET A 1 -1.92 -32.31 6.32
N GLY A 2 -1.19 -31.71 5.37
CA GLY A 2 -1.15 -30.25 5.24
C GLY A 2 -2.48 -29.70 4.77
N ASN A 3 -2.68 -28.39 4.89
CA ASN A 3 -3.93 -27.75 4.53
C ASN A 3 -3.75 -26.97 3.22
N LEU A 4 -4.47 -27.37 2.16
CA LEU A 4 -4.48 -26.70 0.85
C LEU A 4 -4.78 -25.19 0.93
N LYS A 5 -5.49 -24.72 1.96
CA LYS A 5 -5.76 -23.30 2.17
C LYS A 5 -4.49 -22.47 2.41
N ASP A 6 -3.43 -23.09 2.89
CA ASP A 6 -2.19 -22.43 3.28
C ASP A 6 -1.19 -22.33 2.12
N ILE A 7 -1.49 -22.96 0.98
CA ILE A 7 -0.73 -22.82 -0.25
C ILE A 7 -0.94 -21.41 -0.82
N SER A 8 0.15 -20.75 -1.22
CA SER A 8 0.07 -19.42 -1.83
C SER A 8 -0.52 -19.49 -3.25
N THR A 9 -1.21 -18.43 -3.68
CA THR A 9 -1.79 -18.32 -5.04
C THR A 9 -0.74 -18.59 -6.13
N ALA A 10 0.48 -18.05 -5.99
CA ALA A 10 1.56 -18.27 -6.94
C ALA A 10 1.96 -19.75 -7.05
N ARG A 11 1.91 -20.48 -5.94
CA ARG A 11 2.19 -21.92 -5.92
C ARG A 11 1.04 -22.72 -6.54
N MET A 12 -0.21 -22.33 -6.28
CA MET A 12 -1.40 -22.89 -6.93
C MET A 12 -1.36 -22.74 -8.46
N VAL A 13 -0.94 -21.56 -8.95
CA VAL A 13 -0.74 -21.29 -10.39
C VAL A 13 0.32 -22.21 -10.97
N ARG A 14 1.51 -22.33 -10.35
CA ARG A 14 2.58 -23.23 -10.85
C ARG A 14 2.16 -24.71 -10.92
N ILE A 15 1.36 -25.17 -9.97
CA ILE A 15 0.85 -26.56 -9.97
C ILE A 15 -0.08 -26.78 -11.17
N THR A 16 -1.05 -25.88 -11.35
CA THR A 16 -2.01 -25.99 -12.47
C THR A 16 -1.37 -25.73 -13.82
N GLU A 17 -0.33 -24.90 -13.89
CA GLU A 17 0.48 -24.71 -15.11
C GLU A 17 1.11 -26.03 -15.56
N ALA A 18 1.70 -26.81 -14.65
CA ALA A 18 2.26 -28.12 -14.97
C ALA A 18 1.19 -29.13 -15.44
N TRP A 19 0.02 -29.11 -14.80
CA TRP A 19 -1.13 -29.94 -15.20
C TRP A 19 -1.69 -29.60 -16.59
N LEU A 20 -1.53 -28.35 -17.03
CA LEU A 20 -2.03 -27.87 -18.32
C LEU A 20 -0.96 -27.86 -19.42
N ASP A 21 0.29 -28.18 -19.10
CA ASP A 21 1.41 -28.18 -20.04
C ASP A 21 1.36 -29.43 -20.94
N PRO A 22 1.22 -29.25 -22.27
CA PRO A 22 1.13 -30.37 -23.23
C PRO A 22 2.41 -31.20 -23.32
N ALA A 23 3.56 -30.68 -22.85
CA ALA A 23 4.82 -31.40 -22.79
C ALA A 23 5.04 -32.11 -21.44
N ARG A 24 4.09 -32.01 -20.50
CA ARG A 24 4.21 -32.56 -19.14
C ARG A 24 3.01 -33.42 -18.77
N ASP A 25 2.16 -32.93 -17.87
CA ASP A 25 1.17 -33.77 -17.19
C ASP A 25 -0.16 -33.81 -17.97
N ARG A 26 -0.42 -32.83 -18.85
CA ARG A 26 -1.67 -32.73 -19.61
C ARG A 26 -1.99 -34.00 -20.42
N PRO A 27 -1.06 -34.59 -21.20
CA PRO A 27 -1.36 -35.82 -21.94
C PRO A 27 -1.73 -37.00 -21.03
N THR A 28 -1.10 -37.09 -19.86
CA THR A 28 -1.40 -38.14 -18.88
C THR A 28 -2.79 -37.95 -18.26
N ILE A 29 -3.15 -36.71 -17.93
CA ILE A 29 -4.48 -36.38 -17.41
C ILE A 29 -5.55 -36.58 -18.49
N GLU A 30 -5.28 -36.24 -19.76
CA GLU A 30 -6.22 -36.44 -20.87
C GLU A 30 -6.45 -37.92 -21.22
N ALA A 31 -5.47 -38.79 -20.97
CA ALA A 31 -5.58 -40.23 -21.20
C ALA A 31 -6.50 -40.96 -20.20
N LEU A 32 -6.86 -40.30 -19.10
CA LEU A 32 -7.81 -40.79 -18.11
C LEU A 32 -9.24 -40.78 -18.68
N PRO A 33 -10.09 -41.78 -18.36
CA PRO A 33 -11.51 -41.77 -18.74
C PRO A 33 -12.25 -40.45 -18.43
N SER A 34 -12.00 -39.83 -17.28
CA SER A 34 -12.59 -38.55 -16.88
C SER A 34 -11.75 -37.32 -17.30
N GLY A 35 -10.60 -37.55 -17.95
CA GLY A 35 -9.57 -36.58 -18.29
C GLY A 35 -10.06 -35.32 -18.99
N PRO A 36 -10.82 -35.43 -20.10
CA PRO A 36 -11.33 -34.25 -20.82
C PRO A 36 -12.18 -33.31 -19.95
N THR A 37 -13.02 -33.86 -19.07
CA THR A 37 -13.83 -33.06 -18.15
C THR A 37 -12.98 -32.44 -17.04
N LEU A 38 -11.96 -33.16 -16.58
CA LEU A 38 -11.04 -32.70 -15.54
C LEU A 38 -10.18 -31.53 -16.03
N ILE A 39 -9.65 -31.60 -17.26
CA ILE A 39 -8.87 -30.52 -17.87
C ILE A 39 -9.66 -29.21 -17.95
N GLY A 40 -10.91 -29.24 -18.39
CA GLY A 40 -11.73 -28.02 -18.45
C GLY A 40 -11.90 -27.34 -17.08
N LYS A 41 -11.97 -28.11 -15.99
CA LYS A 41 -12.01 -27.57 -14.62
C LYS A 41 -10.66 -27.00 -14.17
N ILE A 42 -9.55 -27.65 -14.55
CA ILE A 42 -8.19 -27.17 -14.26
C ILE A 42 -7.94 -25.84 -14.99
N GLU A 43 -8.30 -25.74 -16.27
CA GLU A 43 -8.20 -24.51 -17.06
C GLU A 43 -8.99 -23.36 -16.42
N ALA A 44 -10.24 -23.61 -16.03
CA ALA A 44 -11.08 -22.63 -15.35
C ALA A 44 -10.48 -22.17 -14.00
N ALA A 45 -9.93 -23.09 -13.21
CA ALA A 45 -9.27 -22.76 -11.95
C ALA A 45 -7.99 -21.92 -12.17
N HIS A 46 -7.16 -22.31 -13.14
CA HIS A 46 -5.94 -21.59 -13.50
C HIS A 46 -6.23 -20.16 -13.97
N ALA A 47 -7.18 -20.01 -14.90
CA ALA A 47 -7.60 -18.70 -15.40
C ALA A 47 -8.19 -17.82 -14.29
N GLY A 48 -9.00 -18.40 -13.40
CA GLY A 48 -9.55 -17.71 -12.22
C GLY A 48 -8.45 -17.15 -11.32
N LEU A 49 -7.44 -17.95 -10.99
CA LEU A 49 -6.30 -17.50 -10.19
C LEU A 49 -5.52 -16.36 -10.87
N LEU A 50 -5.19 -16.49 -12.16
CA LEU A 50 -4.45 -15.47 -12.90
C LEU A 50 -5.20 -14.13 -13.01
N SER A 51 -6.51 -14.18 -13.25
CA SER A 51 -7.34 -12.99 -13.42
C SER A 51 -7.41 -12.11 -12.16
N THR A 52 -7.36 -12.75 -10.99
CA THR A 52 -7.36 -12.05 -9.69
C THR A 52 -5.99 -11.47 -9.33
N GLN A 53 -4.90 -12.06 -9.80
CA GLN A 53 -3.54 -11.63 -9.45
C GLN A 53 -3.04 -10.41 -10.24
N LYS A 54 -3.35 -10.32 -11.55
CA LYS A 54 -2.85 -9.23 -12.41
C LYS A 54 -3.40 -7.86 -12.01
N LYS A 55 -4.66 -7.78 -11.57
CA LYS A 55 -5.31 -6.51 -11.22
C LYS A 55 -4.92 -5.98 -9.84
N ASP A 56 -4.63 -6.88 -8.90
CA ASP A 56 -4.22 -6.53 -7.54
C ASP A 56 -2.82 -5.88 -7.52
N LEU A 57 -1.88 -6.40 -8.33
CA LEU A 57 -0.51 -5.88 -8.39
C LEU A 57 -0.39 -4.50 -9.04
N SER A 58 -1.11 -4.23 -10.14
CA SER A 58 -1.05 -2.93 -10.82
C SER A 58 -1.66 -1.83 -9.95
N THR A 59 -2.83 -2.11 -9.38
CA THR A 59 -3.53 -1.21 -8.45
C THR A 59 -2.71 -0.93 -7.20
N SER A 60 -2.12 -1.97 -6.61
CA SER A 60 -1.24 -1.83 -5.44
C SER A 60 -0.03 -0.93 -5.75
N LYS A 61 0.55 -1.06 -6.95
CA LYS A 61 1.65 -0.20 -7.39
C LYS A 61 1.22 1.26 -7.59
N GLU A 62 0.05 1.50 -8.17
CA GLU A 62 -0.49 2.85 -8.35
C GLU A 62 -0.81 3.52 -7.01
N LEU A 63 -1.45 2.80 -6.07
CA LEU A 63 -1.70 3.29 -4.71
C LEU A 63 -0.41 3.57 -3.92
N ALA A 64 0.61 2.73 -4.10
CA ALA A 64 1.93 2.97 -3.52
C ALA A 64 2.58 4.23 -4.11
N THR A 65 2.50 4.40 -5.44
CA THR A 65 3.04 5.59 -6.12
C THR A 65 2.35 6.87 -5.65
N LEU A 66 1.03 6.85 -5.44
CA LEU A 66 0.29 7.98 -4.88
C LEU A 66 0.73 8.28 -3.45
N SER A 67 0.85 7.25 -2.61
CA SER A 67 1.34 7.38 -1.23
C SER A 67 2.76 7.98 -1.17
N ASP A 68 3.65 7.55 -2.07
CA ASP A 68 5.02 8.09 -2.14
C ASP A 68 5.04 9.59 -2.51
N LYS A 69 4.20 9.98 -3.49
CA LYS A 69 4.03 11.39 -3.85
C LYS A 69 3.47 12.21 -2.69
N GLN A 70 2.48 11.67 -1.97
CA GLN A 70 1.93 12.31 -0.77
C GLN A 70 3.02 12.56 0.27
N ALA A 71 3.86 11.56 0.57
CA ALA A 71 4.94 11.71 1.52
C ALA A 71 5.99 12.77 1.11
N VAL A 72 6.22 12.97 -0.18
CA VAL A 72 7.12 14.02 -0.69
C VAL A 72 6.48 15.40 -0.57
N ALA A 73 5.20 15.53 -0.97
CA ALA A 73 4.45 16.77 -0.88
C ALA A 73 4.25 17.22 0.58
N ASP A 74 3.91 16.28 1.46
CA ASP A 74 3.78 16.43 2.92
C ASP A 74 5.07 16.99 3.54
N LYS A 75 6.21 16.32 3.33
CA LYS A 75 7.51 16.83 3.80
C LYS A 75 7.82 18.24 3.33
N ARG A 76 7.40 18.60 2.10
CA ARG A 76 7.56 19.95 1.56
C ARG A 76 6.63 20.93 2.27
N HIS A 77 5.34 20.61 2.38
CA HIS A 77 4.31 21.37 3.08
C HIS A 77 4.77 21.73 4.50
N ASP A 78 5.09 20.70 5.28
CA ASP A 78 5.54 20.76 6.66
C ASP A 78 6.79 21.62 6.86
N ARG A 79 7.78 21.41 5.99
CA ARG A 79 9.03 22.18 6.03
C ARG A 79 8.76 23.66 5.76
N LYS A 80 7.82 24.00 4.87
CA LYS A 80 7.51 25.38 4.53
C LYS A 80 6.71 26.08 5.63
N ILE A 81 5.79 25.38 6.29
CA ILE A 81 5.14 25.88 7.52
C ILE A 81 6.19 26.22 8.58
N ARG A 82 7.08 25.27 8.90
CA ARG A 82 8.14 25.49 9.90
C ARG A 82 9.06 26.64 9.50
N ALA A 83 9.45 26.72 8.24
CA ALA A 83 10.27 27.82 7.74
C ALA A 83 9.60 29.18 7.93
N SER A 84 8.34 29.32 7.52
CA SER A 84 7.57 30.57 7.69
C SER A 84 7.46 30.97 9.15
N TRP A 85 7.13 30.02 10.03
CA TRP A 85 7.00 30.27 11.47
C TRP A 85 8.30 30.75 12.10
N PHE A 86 9.39 29.99 11.93
CA PHE A 86 10.66 30.29 12.60
C PHE A 86 11.36 31.51 12.01
N VAL A 87 11.27 31.73 10.70
CA VAL A 87 11.89 32.90 10.06
C VAL A 87 11.18 34.19 10.48
N LEU A 88 9.84 34.22 10.49
CA LEU A 88 9.10 35.40 10.95
C LEU A 88 9.39 35.67 12.43
N THR A 89 9.41 34.62 13.26
CA THR A 89 9.77 34.76 14.68
C THR A 89 11.19 35.33 14.81
N GLY A 90 12.17 34.79 14.07
CA GLY A 90 13.55 35.28 14.11
C GLY A 90 13.71 36.71 13.60
N PHE A 91 12.97 37.12 12.57
CA PHE A 91 12.98 38.51 12.10
C PHE A 91 12.34 39.48 13.08
N ALA A 92 11.29 39.06 13.79
CA ALA A 92 10.69 39.89 14.82
C ALA A 92 11.66 40.11 16.00
N GLU A 93 12.34 39.06 16.46
CA GLU A 93 13.35 39.14 17.54
C GLU A 93 14.57 39.98 17.15
N ALA A 94 14.91 40.02 15.85
CA ALA A 94 16.05 40.79 15.34
C ALA A 94 15.70 42.24 14.98
N ALA A 95 14.44 42.65 15.06
CA ALA A 95 14.01 44.00 14.68
C ALA A 95 14.33 45.01 15.81
N ASP A 96 15.00 46.11 15.44
CA ASP A 96 15.32 47.19 16.38
C ASP A 96 14.09 48.07 16.73
N ASP A 97 13.15 48.24 15.79
CA ASP A 97 11.89 48.95 16.02
C ASP A 97 10.81 47.97 16.54
N PRO A 98 10.26 48.18 17.75
CA PRO A 98 9.18 47.36 18.28
C PRO A 98 7.95 47.26 17.37
N LYS A 99 7.67 48.29 16.56
CA LYS A 99 6.55 48.28 15.61
C LYS A 99 6.78 47.35 14.42
N ASP A 100 8.02 47.22 13.99
CA ASP A 100 8.39 46.29 12.92
C ASP A 100 8.29 44.85 13.44
N ALA A 101 8.76 44.59 14.66
CA ALA A 101 8.60 43.29 15.33
C ALA A 101 7.12 42.90 15.44
N GLU A 102 6.26 43.80 15.91
CA GLU A 102 4.81 43.58 16.02
C GLU A 102 4.17 43.29 14.66
N ALA A 103 4.52 44.05 13.62
CA ALA A 103 4.00 43.83 12.27
C ALA A 103 4.40 42.46 11.68
N ILE A 104 5.62 41.99 11.97
CA ILE A 104 6.11 40.68 11.54
C ILE A 104 5.41 39.55 12.28
N LEU A 105 5.19 39.68 13.59
CA LEU A 105 4.45 38.68 14.38
C LEU A 105 2.98 38.61 13.97
N ALA A 106 2.34 39.76 13.71
CA ALA A 106 0.98 39.80 13.19
C ALA A 106 0.87 39.08 11.82
N ALA A 107 1.85 39.29 10.93
CA ALA A 107 1.92 38.58 9.66
C ALA A 107 2.11 37.06 9.84
N ARG A 108 2.91 36.63 10.83
CA ARG A 108 3.08 35.21 11.17
C ARG A 108 1.77 34.58 11.62
N ASP A 109 1.07 35.24 12.52
CA ASP A 109 -0.15 34.70 13.12
C ASP A 109 -1.34 34.76 12.13
N GLU A 110 -1.35 35.72 11.20
CA GLU A 110 -2.29 35.76 10.09
C GLU A 110 -2.07 34.61 9.10
N LEU A 111 -0.80 34.33 8.78
CA LEU A 111 -0.39 33.26 7.87
C LEU A 111 -0.57 31.87 8.51
N LEU A 112 -0.34 31.73 9.81
CA LEU A 112 -0.36 30.48 10.57
C LEU A 112 -1.17 30.64 11.87
N PRO A 113 -2.51 30.77 11.82
CA PRO A 113 -3.34 31.04 13.00
C PRO A 113 -3.30 29.90 14.03
N ASN A 114 -3.10 28.67 13.57
CA ASN A 114 -2.96 27.48 14.42
C ASN A 114 -1.48 27.21 14.78
N GLY A 115 -0.58 28.11 14.40
CA GLY A 115 0.87 27.94 14.49
C GLY A 115 1.36 26.64 13.85
N LEU A 116 2.31 25.99 14.50
CA LEU A 116 2.90 24.73 14.02
C LEU A 116 1.97 23.52 14.11
N SER A 117 0.79 23.65 14.71
CA SER A 117 -0.17 22.53 14.75
C SER A 117 -0.74 22.21 13.36
N ALA A 118 -0.63 23.15 12.40
CA ALA A 118 -1.02 22.95 11.00
C ALA A 118 -0.27 21.81 10.30
N THR A 119 0.86 21.33 10.84
CA THR A 119 1.62 20.18 10.31
C THR A 119 1.10 18.82 10.81
N LYS A 120 -0.10 18.79 11.41
CA LYS A 120 -0.69 17.58 12.01
C LYS A 120 -2.11 17.33 11.48
N GLU A 121 -2.55 18.15 10.54
CA GLU A 121 -3.89 18.08 9.97
C GLU A 121 -3.95 16.91 8.96
N SER A 122 -5.17 16.49 8.60
CA SER A 122 -5.31 15.50 7.52
C SER A 122 -5.03 16.17 6.17
N TYR A 123 -4.64 15.42 5.13
CA TYR A 123 -4.34 15.99 3.82
C TYR A 123 -5.50 16.78 3.19
N HIS A 124 -6.75 16.39 3.46
CA HIS A 124 -7.91 17.17 3.04
C HIS A 124 -8.05 18.48 3.82
N ASP A 125 -7.82 18.44 5.13
CA ASP A 125 -7.88 19.63 5.97
C ASP A 125 -6.75 20.60 5.63
N GLU A 126 -5.53 20.11 5.39
CA GLU A 126 -4.38 20.92 4.95
C GLU A 126 -4.66 21.63 3.62
N ALA A 127 -5.24 20.93 2.65
CA ALA A 127 -5.65 21.52 1.37
C ALA A 127 -6.70 22.63 1.58
N GLY A 128 -7.71 22.39 2.43
CA GLY A 128 -8.72 23.39 2.76
C GLY A 128 -8.16 24.59 3.53
N ALA A 129 -7.26 24.35 4.48
CA ALA A 129 -6.61 25.36 5.30
C ALA A 129 -5.74 26.29 4.45
N VAL A 130 -5.06 25.75 3.44
CA VAL A 130 -4.30 26.54 2.46
C VAL A 130 -5.20 27.49 1.68
N GLU A 131 -6.33 27.01 1.15
CA GLU A 131 -7.26 27.86 0.38
C GLU A 131 -7.87 28.97 1.24
N LEU A 132 -8.24 28.64 2.49
CA LEU A 132 -8.73 29.63 3.45
C LEU A 132 -7.66 30.66 3.83
N THR A 133 -6.40 30.23 3.94
CA THR A 133 -5.28 31.12 4.28
C THR A 133 -4.94 32.06 3.13
N ASP A 134 -4.86 31.55 1.89
CA ASP A 134 -4.60 32.36 0.70
C ASP A 134 -5.74 33.37 0.44
N ALA A 135 -6.98 33.00 0.74
CA ALA A 135 -8.12 33.92 0.65
C ALA A 135 -8.15 34.99 1.76
N ARG A 136 -7.66 34.66 2.96
CA ARG A 136 -7.70 35.56 4.13
C ARG A 136 -6.51 36.51 4.21
N ILE A 137 -5.35 36.14 3.67
CA ILE A 137 -4.12 36.91 3.84
C ILE A 137 -4.28 38.33 3.27
N SER A 138 -4.01 39.31 4.12
CA SER A 138 -4.11 40.72 3.76
C SER A 138 -3.03 41.14 2.77
N GLU A 139 -3.34 42.11 1.92
CA GLU A 139 -2.34 42.73 1.02
C GLU A 139 -1.17 43.34 1.79
N LYS A 140 -1.40 43.82 3.02
CA LYS A 140 -0.35 44.31 3.91
C LYS A 140 0.64 43.20 4.24
N THR A 141 0.16 42.04 4.70
CA THR A 141 0.99 40.88 5.02
C THR A 141 1.70 40.35 3.79
N ARG A 142 0.98 40.22 2.66
CA ARG A 142 1.58 39.82 1.39
C ARG A 142 2.71 40.76 0.96
N ALA A 143 2.52 42.07 1.05
CA ALA A 143 3.55 43.06 0.72
C ALA A 143 4.76 42.97 1.67
N LEU A 144 4.55 42.71 2.96
CA LEU A 144 5.62 42.49 3.92
C LEU A 144 6.44 41.23 3.57
N LEU A 145 5.78 40.10 3.35
CA LEU A 145 6.42 38.83 3.00
C LEU A 145 7.24 38.91 1.70
N LYS A 146 6.84 39.77 0.75
CA LYS A 146 7.59 40.05 -0.49
C LYS A 146 8.86 40.87 -0.28
N LYS A 147 8.99 41.57 0.84
CA LYS A 147 10.20 42.35 1.18
C LYS A 147 11.24 41.48 1.89
N LEU A 148 10.80 40.62 2.80
CA LEU A 148 11.65 39.80 3.67
C LEU A 148 12.47 38.78 2.86
N PRO A 149 13.81 38.87 2.87
CA PRO A 149 14.68 37.96 2.11
C PRO A 149 14.88 36.62 2.83
N VAL A 150 14.96 35.54 2.06
CA VAL A 150 15.34 34.20 2.54
C VAL A 150 16.23 33.51 1.51
N PRO A 151 16.98 32.45 1.87
CA PRO A 151 17.71 31.67 0.88
C PRO A 151 16.78 31.20 -0.26
N GLY A 152 17.14 31.55 -1.50
CA GLY A 152 16.37 31.17 -2.69
C GLY A 152 15.20 32.09 -3.05
N GLY A 153 14.99 33.22 -2.37
CA GLY A 153 14.00 34.21 -2.78
C GLY A 153 13.46 35.11 -1.67
N LYS A 154 12.15 35.31 -1.67
CA LYS A 154 11.41 36.06 -0.65
C LYS A 154 10.57 35.12 0.20
N LEU A 155 10.23 35.55 1.41
CA LEU A 155 9.41 34.76 2.30
C LEU A 155 8.02 34.47 1.70
N TRP A 156 7.51 35.36 0.83
CA TRP A 156 6.32 35.09 0.04
C TRP A 156 6.44 33.83 -0.83
N ASN A 157 7.60 33.56 -1.44
CA ASN A 157 7.81 32.34 -2.23
C ASN A 157 7.79 31.07 -1.36
N VAL A 158 8.12 31.19 -0.07
CA VAL A 158 8.00 30.09 0.90
C VAL A 158 6.53 29.79 1.17
N ALA A 159 5.71 30.83 1.34
CA ALA A 159 4.25 30.69 1.50
C ALA A 159 3.58 30.14 0.24
N GLU A 160 3.96 30.61 -0.95
CA GLU A 160 3.44 30.05 -2.22
C GLU A 160 3.78 28.56 -2.36
N ALA A 161 5.03 28.17 -2.07
CA ALA A 161 5.44 26.77 -2.12
C ALA A 161 4.74 25.90 -1.06
N TRP A 162 4.34 26.49 0.08
CA TRP A 162 3.48 25.83 1.05
C TRP A 162 2.08 25.61 0.47
N PHE A 163 1.48 26.65 -0.11
CA PHE A 163 0.14 26.56 -0.70
C PHE A 163 0.07 25.55 -1.85
N GLU A 164 1.07 25.56 -2.73
CA GLU A 164 1.19 24.57 -3.81
C GLU A 164 1.28 23.14 -3.28
N ALA A 165 2.03 22.91 -2.19
CA ALA A 165 2.14 21.59 -1.58
C ALA A 165 0.82 21.12 -0.95
N GLY A 166 0.09 21.98 -0.23
CA GLY A 166 -1.20 21.61 0.34
C GLY A 166 -2.26 21.31 -0.74
N ARG A 167 -2.30 22.09 -1.83
CA ARG A 167 -3.15 21.77 -2.98
C ARG A 167 -2.79 20.44 -3.64
N GLU A 168 -1.50 20.17 -3.81
CA GLU A 168 -1.03 18.89 -4.35
C GLU A 168 -1.45 17.71 -3.47
N LEU A 169 -1.38 17.85 -2.14
CA LEU A 169 -1.84 16.82 -1.19
C LEU A 169 -3.34 16.53 -1.34
N GLY A 170 -4.18 17.57 -1.44
CA GLY A 170 -5.61 17.40 -1.69
C GLY A 170 -5.90 16.68 -3.02
N GLN A 171 -5.21 17.06 -4.09
CA GLN A 171 -5.36 16.40 -5.40
C GLN A 171 -4.93 14.93 -5.38
N LEU A 172 -3.86 14.60 -4.65
CA LEU A 172 -3.37 13.22 -4.52
C LEU A 172 -4.32 12.37 -3.68
N GLU A 173 -4.90 12.92 -2.61
CA GLU A 173 -5.89 12.22 -1.78
C GLU A 173 -7.18 11.96 -2.58
N ASP A 174 -7.68 12.94 -3.35
CA ASP A 174 -8.81 12.75 -4.27
C ASP A 174 -8.54 11.64 -5.31
N GLN A 175 -7.32 11.59 -5.86
CA GLN A 175 -6.94 10.53 -6.81
C GLN A 175 -6.91 9.16 -6.15
N LYS A 176 -6.40 9.08 -4.93
CA LYS A 176 -6.33 7.84 -4.15
C LYS A 176 -7.71 7.34 -3.74
N GLU A 177 -8.62 8.23 -3.36
CA GLU A 177 -10.01 7.90 -3.07
C GLU A 177 -10.71 7.38 -4.33
N LYS A 178 -10.61 8.10 -5.46
CA LYS A 178 -11.17 7.68 -6.75
C LYS A 178 -10.66 6.32 -7.19
N LEU A 179 -9.35 6.06 -7.06
CA LEU A 179 -8.75 4.77 -7.38
C LEU A 179 -9.28 3.67 -6.47
N THR A 180 -9.39 3.94 -5.17
CA THR A 180 -9.95 2.98 -4.19
C THR A 180 -11.40 2.63 -4.50
N ILE A 181 -12.23 3.63 -4.82
CA ILE A 181 -13.63 3.42 -5.24
C ILE A 181 -13.70 2.64 -6.56
N ALA A 182 -12.91 3.03 -7.57
CA ALA A 182 -12.88 2.35 -8.87
C ALA A 182 -12.49 0.87 -8.75
N VAL A 183 -11.56 0.55 -7.85
CA VAL A 183 -11.13 -0.82 -7.54
C VAL A 183 -12.25 -1.60 -6.87
N GLY A 184 -12.93 -1.00 -5.88
CA GLY A 184 -14.10 -1.59 -5.23
C GLY A 184 -15.28 -1.81 -6.18
N ALA A 185 -15.43 -0.97 -7.21
CA ALA A 185 -16.55 -1.03 -8.14
C ALA A 185 -16.32 -1.90 -9.39
N THR A 186 -15.06 -2.15 -9.79
CA THR A 186 -14.77 -2.77 -11.11
C THR A 186 -13.72 -3.89 -11.10
N GLY A 187 -13.05 -4.18 -9.98
CA GLY A 187 -12.07 -5.27 -9.87
C GLY A 187 -12.63 -6.54 -9.24
N PRO A 188 -12.03 -7.73 -9.47
CA PRO A 188 -12.30 -8.88 -8.63
C PRO A 188 -11.97 -8.49 -7.19
N SER A 189 -12.98 -8.55 -6.34
CA SER A 189 -12.89 -8.20 -4.93
C SER A 189 -11.98 -9.19 -4.18
N LYS A 190 -11.60 -8.87 -2.94
CA LYS A 190 -10.97 -9.86 -2.02
C LYS A 190 -11.81 -11.14 -1.92
N MET A 191 -13.13 -11.02 -2.01
CA MET A 191 -14.05 -12.16 -2.04
C MET A 191 -13.91 -12.98 -3.34
N ASP A 192 -13.64 -12.36 -4.49
CA ASP A 192 -13.44 -13.07 -5.75
C ASP A 192 -12.08 -13.79 -5.79
N ALA A 193 -11.03 -13.18 -5.22
CA ALA A 193 -9.76 -13.87 -4.99
C ALA A 193 -9.93 -15.10 -4.08
N LEU A 194 -10.73 -14.97 -3.01
CA LEU A 194 -11.05 -16.09 -2.12
C LEU A 194 -11.88 -17.18 -2.82
N LYS A 195 -12.87 -16.79 -3.64
CA LYS A 195 -13.65 -17.73 -4.46
C LYS A 195 -12.77 -18.49 -5.43
N ALA A 196 -11.85 -17.80 -6.13
CA ALA A 196 -10.92 -18.43 -7.06
C ALA A 196 -10.00 -19.46 -6.37
N ARG A 197 -9.43 -19.10 -5.21
CA ARG A 197 -8.64 -20.05 -4.39
C ARG A 197 -9.47 -21.24 -3.91
N ASN A 198 -10.67 -21.00 -3.40
CA ASN A 198 -11.55 -22.08 -2.96
C ASN A 198 -11.98 -23.00 -4.11
N PHE A 199 -12.20 -22.44 -5.31
CA PHE A 199 -12.49 -23.23 -6.50
C PHE A 199 -11.29 -24.08 -6.90
N TRP A 200 -10.07 -23.52 -6.89
CA TRP A 200 -8.84 -24.28 -7.10
C TRP A 200 -8.69 -25.44 -6.11
N ILE A 201 -8.96 -25.22 -4.82
CA ILE A 201 -8.91 -26.29 -3.78
C ILE A 201 -9.88 -27.42 -4.13
N LYS A 202 -11.10 -27.10 -4.58
CA LYS A 202 -12.07 -28.10 -5.01
C LYS A 202 -11.57 -28.88 -6.23
N VAL A 203 -10.96 -28.20 -7.20
CA VAL A 203 -10.39 -28.84 -8.40
C VAL A 203 -9.21 -29.74 -8.04
N ALA A 204 -8.28 -29.29 -7.19
CA ALA A 204 -7.13 -30.09 -6.76
C ALA A 204 -7.58 -31.40 -6.08
N ARG A 205 -8.54 -31.32 -5.15
CA ARG A 205 -9.14 -32.52 -4.54
C ARG A 205 -9.86 -33.41 -5.55
N HIS A 206 -10.49 -32.82 -6.56
CA HIS A 206 -11.14 -33.59 -7.61
C HIS A 206 -10.14 -34.35 -8.47
N VAL A 207 -8.95 -33.78 -8.74
CA VAL A 207 -7.85 -34.48 -9.41
C VAL A 207 -7.40 -35.67 -8.55
N GLU A 208 -7.18 -35.48 -7.25
CA GLU A 208 -6.82 -36.56 -6.31
C GLU A 208 -7.85 -37.70 -6.34
N THR A 209 -9.13 -37.38 -6.16
CA THR A 209 -10.21 -38.38 -6.17
C THR A 209 -10.36 -39.08 -7.52
N THR A 210 -10.14 -38.38 -8.64
CA THR A 210 -10.25 -39.00 -9.97
C THR A 210 -9.15 -40.03 -10.19
N LEU A 211 -7.91 -39.69 -9.82
CA LEU A 211 -6.78 -40.62 -9.91
C LEU A 211 -6.98 -41.87 -9.05
N GLU A 212 -7.57 -41.70 -7.87
CA GLU A 212 -7.94 -42.82 -6.97
C GLU A 212 -9.03 -43.70 -7.59
N LEU A 213 -10.15 -43.11 -8.04
CA LEU A 213 -11.29 -43.86 -8.60
C LEU A 213 -10.93 -44.62 -9.88
N GLU A 214 -10.05 -44.07 -10.69
CA GLU A 214 -9.59 -44.70 -11.93
C GLU A 214 -8.41 -45.65 -11.73
N SER A 215 -8.00 -45.86 -10.47
CA SER A 215 -6.89 -46.76 -10.10
C SER A 215 -5.61 -46.43 -10.86
N ALA A 216 -5.30 -45.14 -10.99
CA ALA A 216 -4.08 -44.68 -11.63
C ALA A 216 -2.84 -45.27 -10.92
N SER A 217 -1.81 -45.60 -11.69
CA SER A 217 -0.61 -46.21 -11.13
C SER A 217 0.10 -45.26 -10.16
N GLU A 218 0.82 -45.80 -9.18
CA GLU A 218 1.59 -44.99 -8.23
C GLU A 218 2.56 -44.03 -8.93
N GLN A 219 3.10 -44.42 -10.09
CA GLN A 219 3.95 -43.56 -10.91
C GLN A 219 3.18 -42.34 -11.43
N ILE A 220 1.95 -42.51 -11.92
CA ILE A 220 1.10 -41.42 -12.42
C ILE A 220 0.66 -40.52 -11.26
N VAL A 221 0.22 -41.13 -10.15
CA VAL A 221 -0.18 -40.42 -8.93
C VAL A 221 0.98 -39.56 -8.40
N SER A 222 2.18 -40.13 -8.32
CA SER A 222 3.38 -39.43 -7.87
C SER A 222 3.79 -38.29 -8.81
N ALA A 223 3.71 -38.51 -10.13
CA ALA A 223 4.04 -37.48 -11.12
C ALA A 223 3.08 -36.27 -11.03
N ILE A 224 1.77 -36.52 -10.99
CA ILE A 224 0.74 -35.47 -11.04
C ILE A 224 0.57 -34.78 -9.67
N LEU A 225 0.49 -35.55 -8.58
CA LEU A 225 0.20 -35.03 -7.24
C LEU A 225 1.45 -34.76 -6.40
N GLY A 226 2.62 -35.26 -6.80
CA GLY A 226 3.88 -35.04 -6.08
C GLY A 226 4.16 -33.56 -5.76
N PRO A 227 4.07 -32.64 -6.74
CA PRO A 227 4.22 -31.21 -6.50
C PRO A 227 3.18 -30.61 -5.54
N LEU A 228 1.93 -31.11 -5.58
CA LEU A 228 0.85 -30.69 -4.71
C LEU A 228 1.11 -31.12 -3.25
N HIS A 229 1.38 -32.40 -3.04
CA HIS A 229 1.71 -32.95 -1.73
C HIS A 229 2.99 -32.33 -1.13
N ALA A 230 3.98 -32.01 -1.96
CA ALA A 230 5.17 -31.29 -1.52
C ALA A 230 4.83 -29.88 -1.02
N ALA A 231 3.96 -29.16 -1.74
CA ALA A 231 3.51 -27.83 -1.34
C ALA A 231 2.73 -27.85 -0.01
N GLU A 232 1.87 -28.85 0.21
CA GLU A 232 1.15 -29.03 1.48
C GLU A 232 2.07 -29.34 2.67
N LYS A 233 3.12 -30.13 2.44
CA LYS A 233 4.10 -30.47 3.48
C LYS A 233 4.96 -29.25 3.85
N GLU A 234 5.31 -28.43 2.87
CA GLU A 234 6.12 -27.21 3.10
C GLU A 234 5.36 -26.17 3.94
N THR A 235 4.05 -25.98 3.72
CA THR A 235 3.24 -25.04 4.51
C THR A 235 3.13 -25.49 5.97
N THR A 236 3.02 -26.80 6.21
CA THR A 236 3.01 -27.37 7.57
C THR A 236 4.33 -27.13 8.31
N ARG A 237 5.47 -27.14 7.60
CA ARG A 237 6.81 -26.89 8.16
C ARG A 237 7.13 -25.40 8.42
N ARG A 238 6.37 -24.45 7.86
CA ARG A 238 6.54 -23.01 8.13
C ARG A 238 5.85 -22.52 9.40
N VAL A 239 4.90 -23.29 9.94
CA VAL A 239 4.15 -22.93 11.16
C VAL A 239 4.91 -23.08 12.51
N PRO A 240 6.05 -23.79 12.67
CA PRO A 240 6.69 -23.96 13.98
C PRO A 240 7.80 -22.94 14.32
N SER A 241 7.96 -21.82 13.61
CA SER A 241 9.05 -20.84 13.91
C SER A 241 8.59 -19.50 14.50
N SER A 242 7.28 -19.29 14.71
CA SER A 242 6.77 -18.08 15.37
C SER A 242 6.70 -18.18 16.90
N GLU A 243 6.93 -19.36 17.49
CA GLU A 243 6.87 -19.60 18.94
C GLU A 243 8.25 -19.65 19.64
N LEU A 244 9.36 -19.47 18.92
CA LEU A 244 10.71 -19.54 19.49
C LEU A 244 11.42 -18.19 19.68
N LEU A 245 10.70 -17.05 19.57
CA LEU A 245 11.26 -15.71 19.82
C LEU A 245 10.46 -14.92 20.88
N GLY A 246 9.96 -15.61 21.90
CA GLY A 246 9.11 -15.01 22.92
C GLY A 246 9.35 -15.52 24.33
N ASN A 247 10.60 -15.75 24.74
CA ASN A 247 10.94 -15.86 26.15
C ASN A 247 12.46 -15.75 26.34
N ASP A 248 12.97 -14.52 26.42
CA ASP A 248 14.19 -14.18 27.18
C ASP A 248 14.47 -12.67 27.05
N ALA A 249 13.96 -11.89 28.01
CA ALA A 249 14.57 -10.64 28.49
C ALA A 249 13.70 -10.02 29.61
N ALA A 250 13.70 -10.65 30.78
CA ALA A 250 13.41 -9.96 32.04
C ALA A 250 14.66 -10.04 32.92
N VAL A 251 15.64 -9.17 32.65
CA VAL A 251 16.76 -8.94 33.56
C VAL A 251 16.54 -7.56 34.19
N GLN A 252 16.14 -7.57 35.46
CA GLN A 252 16.11 -6.38 36.33
C GLN A 252 17.54 -5.85 36.53
N PRO A 253 17.77 -4.53 36.56
CA PRO A 253 19.04 -3.99 37.00
C PRO A 253 19.10 -3.94 38.54
N ALA A 254 20.17 -4.50 39.11
CA ALA A 254 20.53 -4.34 40.51
C ALA A 254 20.99 -2.90 40.80
N ALA A 255 20.53 -2.34 41.93
CA ALA A 255 20.96 -1.04 42.44
C ALA A 255 22.38 -1.11 43.04
N PRO A 256 23.21 -0.07 42.92
CA PRO A 256 24.45 0.03 43.68
C PRO A 256 24.23 0.72 45.04
N ALA A 257 25.12 0.37 45.97
CA ALA A 257 25.19 0.78 47.37
C ALA A 257 25.49 2.28 47.58
#